data_AF-A0A5Q8CB57-F1
#
_entry.id   AF-A0A5Q8CB57-F1
#
_cell.length_a   1.000
_cell.length_b   1.000
_cell.length_c   1.000
_cell.angle_alpha   90.00
_cell.angle_beta   90.00
_cell.angle_gamma   90.00
#
_symmetry.space_group_name_H-M   'P 1'
#
loop_
_entity.id
_entity.type
_entity.pdbx_description
1 polymer ?
#
loop_
_entity_poly.entity_id
_entity_poly.type
_entity_poly.pdbx_seq_one_letter_code
_entity_poly.pdbx_strand_id
1 'polypeptide(L)'
;MLEQASPLRPKPGASDDERVIKLAVLAVGGQGGGVLADWITDVAERSGYIAQSTSVAGVAQRTGATIYYIEMARDTGRLPVFALSPSQGDVDILIAAELMEAGRAIIRGFVTPERTTLI
;
A
#
# COMPACT_ATOMS: atom_id res chain seq x y z
N MET A 1 -29.07 19.26 -11.41
CA MET A 1 -28.81 18.25 -12.47
C MET A 1 -27.52 17.57 -12.08
N LEU A 2 -27.60 16.41 -11.43
CA LEU A 2 -26.42 15.64 -11.05
C LEU A 2 -25.87 15.01 -12.33
N GLU A 3 -24.66 15.41 -12.71
CA GLU A 3 -23.94 14.78 -13.82
C GLU A 3 -23.78 13.29 -13.51
N GLN A 4 -24.45 12.43 -14.29
CA GLN A 4 -24.22 11.00 -14.22
C GLN A 4 -22.80 10.76 -14.75
N ALA A 5 -21.88 10.42 -13.85
CA ALA A 5 -20.55 9.98 -14.22
C ALA A 5 -20.67 8.83 -15.24
N SER A 6 -20.14 9.06 -16.44
CA SER A 6 -20.07 8.05 -17.50
C SER A 6 -19.42 6.78 -16.95
N PRO A 7 -19.98 5.57 -17.18
CA PRO A 7 -19.36 4.34 -16.71
C PRO A 7 -18.00 4.19 -17.41
N LEU A 8 -16.93 4.38 -16.64
CA LEU A 8 -15.56 4.14 -17.08
C LEU A 8 -15.48 2.69 -17.53
N ARG A 9 -15.06 2.47 -18.78
CA ARG A 9 -14.88 1.10 -19.28
C ARG A 9 -13.75 0.43 -18.50
N PRO A 10 -13.98 -0.74 -17.88
CA PRO A 10 -12.91 -1.51 -17.25
C PRO A 10 -11.79 -1.77 -18.26
N LYS A 11 -10.53 -1.64 -17.83
CA LYS A 11 -9.39 -2.04 -18.67
C LYS A 11 -9.47 -3.56 -18.92
N PRO A 12 -9.17 -4.06 -20.13
CA PRO A 12 -9.28 -5.48 -20.44
C PRO A 12 -8.51 -6.36 -19.45
N GLY A 13 -9.20 -7.36 -18.89
CA GLY A 13 -8.62 -8.37 -18.00
C GLY A 13 -9.13 -8.36 -16.56
N ALA A 14 -9.88 -7.35 -16.12
CA ALA A 14 -10.37 -7.27 -14.75
C ALA A 14 -11.49 -8.28 -14.47
N SER A 15 -11.26 -9.17 -13.50
CA SER A 15 -12.30 -10.02 -12.90
C SER A 15 -12.80 -9.36 -11.60
N ASP A 16 -14.09 -9.49 -11.29
CA ASP A 16 -14.72 -8.96 -10.06
C ASP A 16 -14.11 -9.49 -8.74
N ASP A 17 -13.24 -10.50 -8.81
CA ASP A 17 -12.60 -11.17 -7.67
C ASP A 17 -11.16 -10.66 -7.38
N GLU A 18 -10.69 -9.62 -8.08
CA GLU A 18 -9.35 -9.07 -7.84
C GLU A 18 -9.30 -8.23 -6.55
N ARG A 19 -8.89 -8.91 -5.48
CA ARG A 19 -8.65 -8.37 -4.13
C ARG A 19 -7.71 -7.16 -4.15
N VAL A 20 -8.02 -6.17 -3.31
CA VAL A 20 -7.13 -5.03 -3.00
C VAL A 20 -5.80 -5.57 -2.48
N ILE A 21 -4.69 -5.17 -3.12
CA ILE A 21 -3.34 -5.44 -2.66
C ILE A 21 -2.95 -4.38 -1.64
N LYS A 22 -2.51 -4.81 -0.46
CA LYS A 22 -2.15 -3.93 0.66
C LYS A 22 -0.66 -4.06 0.96
N LEU A 23 0.10 -2.98 0.70
CA LEU A 23 1.55 -2.95 0.81
C LEU A 23 2.01 -1.88 1.81
N ALA A 24 2.97 -2.22 2.65
CA ALA A 24 3.61 -1.27 3.55
C ALA A 24 5.13 -1.21 3.32
N VAL A 25 5.69 -0.01 3.20
CA VAL A 25 7.14 0.24 3.24
C VAL A 25 7.48 0.89 4.57
N LEU A 26 8.37 0.27 5.35
CA LEU A 26 8.87 0.80 6.61
C LEU A 26 10.32 1.25 6.44
N ALA A 27 10.55 2.54 6.63
CA ALA A 27 11.88 3.12 6.49
C ALA A 27 12.15 4.20 7.54
N VAL A 28 13.42 4.35 7.93
CA VAL A 28 13.86 5.52 8.70
C VAL A 28 13.80 6.75 7.79
N GLY A 29 13.53 7.93 8.37
CA GLY A 29 13.59 9.19 7.65
C GLY A 29 14.91 9.36 6.88
N GLY A 30 14.82 9.74 5.60
CA GLY A 30 15.97 9.91 4.72
C GLY A 30 16.43 8.67 3.95
N GLN A 31 15.85 7.48 4.19
CA GLN A 31 16.22 6.24 3.49
C GLN A 31 15.51 6.06 2.12
N GLY A 32 14.75 7.05 1.67
CA GLY A 32 14.06 6.98 0.38
C GLY A 32 12.77 6.15 0.37
N GLY A 33 12.21 5.76 1.54
CA GLY A 33 10.97 4.99 1.60
C GLY A 33 9.79 5.65 0.87
N GLY A 34 9.69 6.98 0.91
CA GLY A 34 8.67 7.73 0.16
C GLY A 34 8.89 7.66 -1.35
N VAL A 35 10.15 7.76 -1.79
CA VAL A 35 10.50 7.64 -3.21
C VAL A 35 10.13 6.26 -3.74
N LEU A 36 10.43 5.19 -2.98
CA LEU A 36 10.03 3.83 -3.34
C LEU A 36 8.50 3.69 -3.39
N ALA A 37 7.77 4.27 -2.43
CA ALA A 37 6.31 4.23 -2.42
C ALA A 37 5.69 4.93 -3.63
N ASP A 38 6.25 6.07 -4.04
CA ASP A 38 5.83 6.81 -5.23
C ASP A 38 6.09 5.98 -6.51
N TRP A 39 7.25 5.32 -6.60
CA TRP A 39 7.55 4.44 -7.74
C TRP A 39 6.62 3.23 -7.83
N ILE A 40 6.30 2.60 -6.70
CA ILE A 40 5.34 1.48 -6.67
C ILE A 40 3.96 1.96 -7.14
N THR A 41 3.52 3.14 -6.69
CA THR A 41 2.24 3.74 -7.09
C THR A 41 2.20 4.02 -8.61
N ASP A 42 3.24 4.67 -9.16
CA ASP A 42 3.34 4.96 -10.60
C ASP A 42 3.34 3.69 -11.45
N VAL A 43 4.06 2.64 -11.01
CA VAL A 43 4.05 1.35 -11.70
C VAL A 43 2.67 0.69 -11.66
N ALA A 44 1.98 0.72 -10.52
CA ALA A 44 0.64 0.16 -10.38
C ALA A 44 -0.36 0.85 -11.33
N GLU A 45 -0.36 2.18 -11.36
CA GLU A 45 -1.24 2.99 -12.21
C GLU A 45 -0.99 2.73 -13.70
N ARG A 46 0.29 2.69 -14.12
CA ARG A 46 0.68 2.33 -15.49
C ARG A 46 0.28 0.90 -15.87
N SER A 47 0.19 0.02 -14.88
CA SER A 47 -0.21 -1.38 -15.04
C SER A 47 -1.72 -1.61 -14.98
N GLY A 48 -2.53 -0.55 -14.88
CA GLY A 48 -3.99 -0.65 -14.90
C GLY A 48 -4.65 -0.84 -13.53
N TYR A 49 -3.97 -0.45 -12.46
CA TYR A 49 -4.53 -0.38 -11.11
C TYR A 49 -4.91 1.06 -10.76
N ILE A 50 -5.89 1.22 -9.86
CA ILE A 50 -6.10 2.44 -9.09
C ILE A 50 -5.32 2.24 -7.79
N ALA A 51 -4.47 3.20 -7.42
CA ALA A 51 -3.64 3.11 -6.22
C ALA A 51 -3.80 4.35 -5.33
N GLN A 52 -3.68 4.16 -4.01
CA GLN A 52 -3.62 5.24 -3.03
C GLN A 52 -2.44 4.99 -2.11
N SER A 53 -1.60 6.00 -1.97
CA SER A 53 -0.49 6.02 -1.02
C SER A 53 -0.78 7.00 0.12
N THR A 54 -0.58 6.55 1.37
CA THR A 54 -0.60 7.40 2.56
C THR A 54 0.70 7.21 3.33
N SER A 55 1.01 8.14 4.24
CA SER A 55 2.16 7.97 5.11
C SER A 55 1.91 8.43 6.53
N VAL A 56 2.52 7.72 7.48
CA VAL A 56 2.55 8.08 8.89
C VAL A 56 4.01 8.29 9.26
N ALA A 57 4.39 9.54 9.47
CA ALA A 57 5.76 9.92 9.79
C ALA A 57 6.21 9.29 11.12
N GLY A 58 7.32 8.55 11.07
CA GLY A 58 8.07 8.20 12.28
C GLY A 58 8.86 9.44 12.71
N VAL A 59 8.40 10.15 13.74
CA VAL A 59 8.95 11.46 14.12
C VAL A 59 10.36 11.44 14.74
N ALA A 60 11.08 10.31 14.70
CA ALA A 60 12.45 10.26 15.22
C ALA A 60 13.28 9.15 14.56
N GLN A 61 14.50 9.53 14.18
CA GLN A 61 15.55 8.66 13.64
C GLN A 61 15.92 7.48 14.56
N ARG A 62 15.50 7.50 15.84
CA ARG A 62 15.71 6.42 16.82
C ARG A 62 14.43 5.80 17.37
N THR A 63 13.25 6.37 17.07
CA THR A 63 12.00 6.05 17.80
C THR A 63 10.88 5.55 16.90
N GLY A 64 11.02 5.61 15.57
CA GLY A 64 9.99 5.07 14.69
C GLY A 64 10.39 5.00 13.23
N ALA A 65 9.86 4.00 12.54
CA ALA A 65 9.87 3.96 11.09
C ALA A 65 8.74 4.86 10.57
N THR A 66 9.00 5.61 9.50
CA THR A 66 7.92 6.11 8.67
C THR A 66 7.29 4.93 7.95
N ILE A 67 5.97 4.85 7.99
CA ILE A 67 5.20 3.86 7.26
C ILE A 67 4.64 4.54 6.03
N TYR A 68 4.96 4.04 4.86
CA TYR A 68 4.30 4.37 3.61
C TYR A 68 3.37 3.22 3.28
N TYR A 69 2.07 3.47 3.20
CA TYR A 69 1.05 2.46 3.01
C TYR A 69 0.37 2.66 1.67
N ILE A 70 0.27 1.59 0.90
CA ILE A 70 -0.27 1.61 -0.46
C ILE A 70 -1.38 0.57 -0.52
N GLU A 71 -2.57 0.99 -0.95
CA GLU A 71 -3.60 0.08 -1.41
C GLU A 71 -3.79 0.25 -2.91
N MET A 72 -3.90 -0.87 -3.62
CA MET A 72 -4.14 -0.85 -5.05
C MET A 72 -5.12 -1.96 -5.46
N ALA A 73 -6.04 -1.62 -6.35
CA ALA A 73 -7.02 -2.54 -6.90
C ALA A 73 -7.11 -2.32 -8.41
N ARG A 74 -7.52 -3.35 -9.14
CA ARG A 74 -7.60 -3.22 -10.59
C ARG A 74 -8.67 -2.21 -11.00
N ASP A 75 -8.38 -1.44 -12.05
CA ASP A 75 -9.33 -0.47 -12.57
C ASP A 75 -10.48 -1.18 -13.32
N THR A 76 -11.58 -1.39 -12.59
CA THR A 76 -12.84 -1.94 -13.08
C THR A 76 -13.80 -0.85 -13.58
N GLY A 77 -13.38 0.42 -13.61
CA GLY A 77 -14.25 1.57 -13.85
C GLY A 77 -15.09 2.01 -12.65
N ARG A 78 -14.94 1.34 -11.50
CA ARG A 78 -15.50 1.75 -10.21
C ARG A 78 -14.36 2.20 -9.30
N LEU A 79 -14.50 3.38 -8.68
CA LEU A 79 -13.52 3.88 -7.72
C LEU A 79 -13.62 3.07 -6.41
N PRO A 80 -12.56 2.37 -5.99
CA PRO A 80 -12.51 1.69 -4.69
C PRO A 80 -12.37 2.71 -3.55
N VAL A 81 -12.77 2.31 -2.35
CA VAL A 81 -12.48 3.05 -1.11
C VAL A 81 -11.33 2.36 -0.40
N PHE A 82 -10.21 3.07 -0.27
CA PHE A 82 -9.01 2.55 0.35
C PHE A 82 -8.85 3.00 1.80
N ALA A 83 -8.22 2.16 2.62
CA ALA A 83 -7.84 2.51 3.97
C ALA A 83 -6.69 3.53 3.97
N LEU A 84 -6.62 4.35 5.02
CA LEU A 84 -5.56 5.36 5.19
C LEU A 84 -4.36 4.83 5.98
N SER A 85 -4.44 3.64 6.55
CA SER A 85 -3.40 3.03 7.37
C SER A 85 -3.50 1.50 7.38
N PRO A 86 -2.38 0.79 7.63
CA PRO A 86 -2.38 -0.66 7.73
C PRO A 86 -3.07 -1.13 9.01
N SER A 87 -3.80 -2.24 8.90
CA SER A 87 -4.37 -2.97 10.03
C SER A 87 -3.56 -4.23 10.35
N GLN A 88 -3.65 -4.70 11.60
CA GLN A 88 -2.99 -5.94 12.01
C GLN A 88 -3.56 -7.13 11.23
N GLY A 89 -2.70 -8.02 10.74
CA GLY A 89 -3.07 -9.18 9.93
C GLY A 89 -3.66 -8.84 8.55
N ASP A 90 -3.59 -7.57 8.13
CA ASP A 90 -4.20 -7.11 6.88
C ASP A 90 -3.19 -6.66 5.81
N VAL A 91 -1.89 -6.83 6.05
CA VAL A 91 -0.84 -6.44 5.09
C VAL A 91 -0.40 -7.65 4.28
N ASP A 92 -0.46 -7.54 2.95
CA ASP A 92 -0.08 -8.60 2.02
C ASP A 92 1.43 -8.57 1.73
N ILE A 93 2.02 -7.38 1.62
CA ILE A 93 3.44 -7.18 1.34
C ILE A 93 4.00 -6.15 2.32
N LEU A 94 5.09 -6.49 2.99
CA LEU A 94 5.82 -5.54 3.83
C LEU A 94 7.28 -5.47 3.40
N ILE A 95 7.76 -4.28 3.08
CA ILE A 95 9.15 -4.01 2.74
C ILE A 95 9.77 -3.24 3.90
N ALA A 96 10.81 -3.79 4.53
CA ALA A 96 11.52 -3.12 5.61
C ALA A 96 12.92 -2.70 5.15
N ALA A 97 13.26 -1.41 5.31
CA ALA A 97 14.59 -0.92 4.97
C ALA A 97 15.69 -1.48 5.89
N GLU A 98 15.34 -1.90 7.11
CA GLU A 98 16.26 -2.34 8.14
C GLU A 98 15.65 -3.48 8.98
N LEU A 99 16.49 -4.31 9.59
CA LEU A 99 16.03 -5.44 10.42
C LEU A 99 15.21 -4.98 11.64
N MET A 100 15.57 -3.84 12.23
CA MET A 100 14.79 -3.26 13.34
C MET A 100 13.36 -2.92 12.91
N GLU A 101 13.12 -2.66 11.63
CA GLU A 101 11.86 -2.12 11.13
C GLU A 101 10.93 -3.29 10.85
N ALA A 102 11.49 -4.37 10.29
CA ALA A 102 10.87 -5.68 10.22
C ALA A 102 10.48 -6.17 11.63
N GLY A 103 11.37 -6.08 12.62
CA GLY A 103 11.08 -6.45 14.00
C GLY A 103 9.89 -5.68 14.59
N ARG A 104 9.84 -4.36 14.37
CA ARG A 104 8.68 -3.54 14.80
C ARG A 104 7.40 -3.88 14.05
N ALA A 105 7.48 -4.21 12.76
CA ALA A 105 6.32 -4.63 11.98
C ALA A 105 5.71 -5.94 12.49
N ILE A 106 6.57 -6.91 12.84
CA ILE A 106 6.16 -8.18 13.46
C ILE A 106 5.48 -7.92 14.80
N ILE A 107 6.10 -7.13 15.69
CA ILE A 107 5.52 -6.80 17.01
C ILE A 107 4.17 -6.07 16.87
N ARG A 108 4.03 -5.19 15.86
CA ARG A 108 2.78 -4.48 15.58
C ARG A 108 1.71 -5.36 14.93
N GLY A 109 2.00 -6.61 14.59
CA GLY A 109 1.06 -7.54 13.96
C GLY A 109 0.80 -7.25 12.49
N PHE A 110 1.64 -6.46 11.82
CA PHE A 110 1.51 -6.23 10.38
C PHE A 110 2.01 -7.44 9.57
N VAL A 111 3.00 -8.17 10.09
CA VAL A 111 3.53 -9.37 9.46
C VAL A 111 2.89 -10.61 10.08
N THR A 112 2.22 -11.41 9.26
CA THR A 112 1.64 -12.69 9.65
C THR A 112 2.10 -13.80 8.71
N PRO A 113 2.44 -15.01 9.21
CA PRO A 113 2.91 -16.11 8.36
C PRO A 113 1.92 -16.52 7.26
N GLU A 114 0.62 -16.36 7.50
CA GLU A 114 -0.44 -16.83 6.62
C GLU A 114 -0.72 -15.88 5.45
N ARG A 115 -0.22 -14.64 5.52
CA ARG A 115 -0.62 -13.58 4.58
C ARG A 115 0.52 -12.71 4.07
N THR A 116 1.47 -12.36 4.93
CA THR A 116 2.42 -11.30 4.63
C THR A 116 3.69 -11.84 4.00
N THR A 117 3.99 -11.37 2.80
CA THR A 117 5.34 -11.48 2.24
C THR A 117 6.21 -10.37 2.82
N LEU A 118 7.20 -10.74 3.63
CA LEU A 118 8.19 -9.82 4.18
C LEU A 118 9.43 -9.77 3.28
N ILE A 119 9.83 -8.56 2.87
CA ILE A 119 10.99 -8.24 2.04
C ILE A 119 11.96 -7.37 2.83
#